data_AF-A0A948FYS2-F1
#
_entry.id   AF-A0A948FYS2-F1
#
_cell.length_a   1.000
_cell.length_b   1.000
_cell.length_c   1.000
_cell.angle_alpha   90.00
_cell.angle_beta   90.00
_cell.angle_gamma   90.00
#
_symmetry.space_group_name_H-M   'P 1'
#
loop_
_entity.id
_entity.type
_entity.pdbx_description
1 polymer ?
#
loop_
_entity_poly.entity_id
_entity_poly.type
_entity_poly.pdbx_seq_one_letter_code
_entity_poly.pdbx_strand_id
1 'polypeptide(L)'
;MNKLSSSLNQSLIAITLLSGLSACANYGGINSSKTMLDAKNLGTEQSLGTEQDLTPVLNEWPSQAWWTSFNDPQLDSLIAEAQQNSPSLAIAAAKLARANASLENVQGASLPTVGLSADATRQHYTENG
;
A
#
# COMPACT_ATOMS: atom_id res chain seq x y z
N MET A 1 -26.53 41.96 41.85
CA MET A 1 -26.89 40.94 40.83
C MET A 1 -25.92 40.86 39.64
N ASN A 2 -24.82 41.64 39.61
CA ASN A 2 -23.91 41.69 38.43
C ASN A 2 -22.73 40.70 38.47
N LYS A 3 -22.50 39.99 39.59
CA LYS A 3 -21.37 39.05 39.72
C LYS A 3 -21.62 37.69 39.07
N LEU A 4 -22.90 37.28 39.01
CA LEU A 4 -23.31 36.01 38.40
C LEU A 4 -23.13 36.03 36.88
N SER A 5 -23.52 37.11 36.18
CA SER A 5 -23.33 37.23 34.73
C SER A 5 -21.85 37.34 34.33
N SER A 6 -21.01 37.96 35.16
CA SER A 6 -19.56 38.02 34.96
C SER A 6 -18.90 36.64 35.06
N SER A 7 -19.28 35.83 36.04
CA SER A 7 -18.74 34.46 36.19
C SER A 7 -19.25 33.51 35.10
N LEU A 8 -20.48 33.74 34.61
CA LEU A 8 -21.08 32.99 33.52
C LEU A 8 -20.39 33.34 32.18
N ASN A 9 -20.11 34.62 31.94
CA ASN A 9 -19.36 35.07 30.77
C ASN A 9 -17.88 34.64 30.81
N GLN A 10 -17.24 34.62 31.98
CA GLN A 10 -15.87 34.09 32.13
C GLN A 10 -15.79 32.58 31.86
N SER A 11 -16.79 31.82 32.32
CA SER A 11 -16.88 30.38 32.02
C SER A 11 -17.14 30.12 30.53
N LEU A 12 -18.00 30.93 29.90
CA LEU A 12 -18.24 30.90 28.45
C LEU A 12 -16.97 31.22 27.64
N ILE A 13 -16.17 32.21 28.04
CA ILE A 13 -14.90 32.53 27.38
C ILE A 13 -13.90 31.38 27.53
N ALA A 14 -13.80 30.77 28.72
CA ALA A 14 -12.89 29.64 28.96
C ALA A 14 -13.26 28.39 28.13
N ILE A 15 -14.55 28.07 27.99
CA ILE A 15 -15.03 26.94 27.19
C ILE A 15 -14.78 27.18 25.69
N THR A 16 -14.94 28.43 25.22
CA THR A 16 -14.70 28.79 23.82
C THR A 16 -13.20 28.76 23.47
N LEU A 17 -12.33 29.15 24.42
CA LEU A 17 -10.87 29.05 24.25
C LEU A 17 -10.38 27.60 24.18
N LEU A 18 -10.98 26.69 24.97
CA LEU A 18 -10.61 25.27 24.98
C LEU A 18 -11.02 24.54 23.69
N SER A 19 -12.09 25.00 23.05
CA SER A 19 -12.57 24.45 21.76
C SER A 19 -11.70 24.88 20.56
N GLY A 20 -10.86 25.90 20.71
CA GLY A 20 -10.00 26.41 19.64
C GLY A 20 -8.77 25.55 19.35
N LEU A 21 -8.38 24.64 20.25
CA LEU A 21 -7.16 23.83 20.09
C LEU A 21 -7.33 22.55 19.25
N SER A 22 -8.56 22.15 18.88
CA SER A 22 -8.79 20.94 18.08
C SER A 22 -8.66 21.13 16.55
N ALA A 23 -8.14 22.26 16.09
CA ALA A 23 -7.99 22.56 14.64
C ALA A 23 -6.61 22.24 14.05
N CYS A 24 -5.67 21.66 14.82
CA CYS A 24 -4.30 21.40 14.35
C CYS A 24 -4.13 20.10 13.56
N ALA A 25 -5.09 19.70 12.70
CA ALA A 25 -4.83 18.78 11.59
C ALA A 25 -6.03 18.72 10.62
N ASN A 26 -6.13 19.67 9.68
CA ASN A 26 -7.07 19.57 8.57
C ASN A 26 -6.49 18.66 7.47
N TYR A 27 -6.79 17.35 7.55
CA TYR A 27 -6.51 16.38 6.49
C TYR A 27 -7.49 16.46 5.30
N GLY A 28 -8.46 17.38 5.35
CA GLY A 28 -9.39 17.62 4.27
C GLY A 28 -8.65 18.04 2.99
N GLY A 29 -8.61 17.15 2.00
CA GLY A 29 -8.07 17.41 0.68
C GLY A 29 -6.79 16.66 0.31
N ILE A 30 -6.18 15.87 1.21
CA ILE A 30 -5.03 15.01 0.86
C ILE A 30 -5.53 13.72 0.22
N ASN A 31 -6.02 13.83 -1.02
CA ASN A 31 -6.38 12.67 -1.81
C ASN A 31 -5.14 12.23 -2.60
N SER A 32 -4.74 10.96 -2.47
CA SER A 32 -3.67 10.39 -3.29
C SER A 32 -4.18 10.17 -4.72
N SER A 33 -4.18 11.21 -5.54
CA SER A 33 -4.55 11.14 -6.97
C SER A 33 -3.41 10.56 -7.83
N LYS A 34 -2.69 9.55 -7.34
CA LYS A 34 -1.76 8.79 -8.17
C LYS A 34 -2.55 7.72 -8.94
N THR A 35 -3.08 8.11 -10.08
CA THR A 35 -3.52 7.16 -11.11
C THR A 35 -2.28 6.48 -11.71
N MET A 36 -2.31 5.17 -11.90
CA MET A 36 -1.24 4.48 -12.64
C MET A 36 -1.14 5.10 -14.03
N LEU A 37 0.08 5.49 -14.44
CA LEU A 37 0.32 6.03 -15.77
C LEU A 37 -0.02 4.94 -16.78
N ASP A 38 -0.98 5.23 -17.65
CA ASP A 38 -1.35 4.32 -18.73
C ASP A 38 -0.13 4.05 -19.61
N ALA A 39 0.09 2.78 -19.97
CA ALA A 39 1.26 2.35 -20.73
C ALA A 39 1.43 3.12 -22.04
N LYS A 40 0.33 3.56 -22.66
CA LYS A 40 0.33 4.38 -23.88
C LYS A 40 1.01 5.74 -23.69
N ASN A 41 1.02 6.27 -22.47
CA ASN A 41 1.67 7.55 -22.15
C ASN A 41 3.15 7.41 -21.78
N LEU A 42 3.71 6.19 -21.79
CA LEU A 42 5.13 5.95 -21.49
C LEU A 42 6.05 6.24 -22.69
N GLY A 43 5.50 6.71 -23.82
CA GLY A 43 6.26 6.97 -25.03
C GLY A 43 6.84 5.69 -25.66
N THR A 44 6.22 4.54 -25.38
CA THR A 44 6.63 3.24 -25.94
C THR A 44 6.48 3.23 -27.44
N GLU A 45 5.52 3.98 -28.00
CA GLU A 45 5.32 4.11 -29.45
C GLU A 45 6.55 4.72 -30.15
N GLN A 46 7.24 5.68 -29.53
CA GLN A 46 8.45 6.28 -30.12
C GLN A 46 9.64 5.31 -30.12
N SER A 47 9.68 4.38 -29.15
CA SER A 47 10.81 3.45 -28.97
C SER A 47 10.59 2.09 -29.65
N LEU A 48 9.35 1.60 -29.65
CA LEU A 48 8.97 0.27 -30.13
C LEU A 48 8.15 0.31 -31.42
N GLY A 49 7.68 1.49 -31.86
CA GLY A 49 6.74 1.61 -32.98
C GLY A 49 5.29 1.54 -32.54
N THR A 50 4.37 1.85 -33.44
CA THR A 50 2.93 1.77 -33.15
C THR A 50 2.48 0.32 -33.09
N GLU A 51 1.35 0.05 -32.44
CA GLU A 51 0.76 -1.31 -32.36
C GLU A 51 0.60 -1.93 -33.76
N GLN A 52 0.33 -1.10 -34.76
CA GLN A 52 0.20 -1.50 -36.16
C GLN A 52 1.54 -1.90 -36.78
N ASP A 53 2.64 -1.24 -36.43
CA ASP A 53 4.00 -1.61 -36.86
C ASP A 53 4.49 -2.89 -36.16
N LEU A 54 3.97 -3.16 -34.95
CA LEU A 54 4.31 -4.33 -34.16
C LEU A 54 3.49 -5.57 -34.53
N THR A 55 2.34 -5.45 -35.19
CA THR A 55 1.50 -6.62 -35.56
C THR A 55 2.24 -7.75 -36.30
N PRO A 56 3.18 -7.51 -37.23
CA PRO A 56 3.94 -8.58 -37.86
C PRO A 56 4.88 -9.28 -36.87
N VAL A 57 5.54 -8.49 -36.01
CA VAL A 57 6.47 -9.00 -34.98
C VAL A 57 5.73 -9.76 -33.88
N LEU A 58 4.54 -9.31 -33.49
CA LEU A 58 3.71 -9.99 -32.50
C LEU A 58 3.16 -11.31 -33.03
N ASN A 59 2.91 -11.42 -34.33
CA ASN A 59 2.55 -12.68 -34.98
C ASN A 59 3.75 -13.64 -35.13
N GLU A 60 4.98 -13.11 -35.14
CA GLU A 60 6.23 -13.89 -35.12
C GLU A 60 6.79 -14.12 -33.71
N TRP A 61 6.21 -13.49 -32.69
CA TRP A 61 6.67 -13.67 -31.32
C TRP A 61 6.47 -15.14 -30.92
N PRO A 62 7.47 -15.79 -30.32
CA PRO A 62 7.37 -17.19 -29.98
C PRO A 62 6.17 -17.42 -29.05
N SER A 63 5.44 -18.51 -29.26
CA SER A 63 4.35 -18.89 -28.36
C SER A 63 4.85 -18.97 -26.92
N GLN A 64 3.97 -18.84 -25.92
CA GLN A 64 4.38 -18.94 -24.52
C GLN A 64 5.15 -20.24 -24.22
N ALA A 65 4.80 -21.31 -24.94
CA ALA A 65 5.49 -22.60 -24.94
C ALA A 65 6.41 -22.76 -26.15
N TRP A 66 7.16 -21.72 -26.53
CA TRP A 66 8.00 -21.69 -27.74
C TRP A 66 8.91 -22.90 -27.93
N TRP A 67 9.34 -23.51 -26.83
CA TRP A 67 10.19 -24.70 -26.83
C TRP A 67 9.52 -25.94 -27.42
N THR A 68 8.19 -26.01 -27.48
CA THR A 68 7.49 -27.16 -28.10
C THR A 68 7.79 -27.29 -29.59
N SER A 69 8.23 -26.20 -30.22
CA SER A 69 8.65 -26.17 -31.64
C SER A 69 9.86 -27.07 -31.92
N PHE A 70 10.64 -27.44 -30.89
CA PHE A 70 11.73 -28.41 -31.02
C PHE A 70 11.25 -29.87 -31.09
N ASN A 71 9.96 -30.11 -30.83
CA ASN A 71 9.33 -31.42 -30.93
C ASN A 71 10.03 -32.51 -30.08
N ASP A 72 10.54 -32.11 -28.91
CA ASP A 72 11.24 -32.95 -27.93
C ASP A 72 10.37 -33.15 -26.66
N PRO A 73 9.74 -34.32 -26.49
CA PRO A 73 8.90 -34.61 -25.32
C PRO A 73 9.67 -34.59 -23.98
N GLN A 74 10.98 -34.87 -23.99
CA GLN A 74 11.78 -34.82 -22.78
C GLN A 74 11.96 -33.37 -22.32
N LEU A 75 12.23 -32.46 -23.26
CA LEU A 75 12.34 -31.03 -22.99
C LEU A 75 11.03 -30.47 -22.43
N ASP A 76 9.89 -30.85 -23.02
CA ASP A 76 8.57 -30.45 -22.54
C ASP A 76 8.34 -30.88 -21.09
N SER A 77 8.70 -32.11 -20.75
CA SER A 77 8.59 -32.63 -19.38
C SER A 77 9.49 -31.87 -18.40
N LEU A 78 10.74 -31.59 -18.78
CA LEU A 78 11.69 -30.88 -17.92
C LEU A 78 11.23 -29.44 -17.64
N ILE A 79 10.71 -28.75 -18.65
CA ILE A 79 10.20 -27.39 -18.48
C ILE A 79 8.93 -27.40 -17.61
N ALA A 80 8.03 -28.35 -17.80
CA ALA A 80 6.84 -28.49 -16.96
C ALA A 80 7.18 -28.77 -15.49
N GLU A 81 8.19 -29.61 -15.24
CA GLU A 81 8.69 -29.88 -13.88
C GLU A 81 9.34 -28.64 -13.27
N ALA A 82 10.20 -27.95 -14.03
CA ALA A 82 10.87 -26.74 -13.58
C ALA A 82 9.87 -25.63 -13.24
N GLN A 83 8.82 -25.43 -14.04
CA GLN A 83 7.80 -24.42 -13.74
C GLN A 83 7.04 -24.71 -12.43
N GLN A 84 6.79 -25.99 -12.12
CA GLN A 84 6.06 -26.37 -10.91
C GLN A 84 6.94 -26.35 -9.66
N ASN A 85 8.20 -26.76 -9.77
CA ASN A 85 9.05 -27.04 -8.61
C ASN A 85 10.29 -26.13 -8.51
N SER A 86 10.40 -25.08 -9.32
CA SER A 86 11.58 -24.21 -9.31
C SER A 86 11.71 -23.40 -8.00
N PRO A 87 12.79 -23.58 -7.24
CA PRO A 87 13.06 -22.76 -6.05
C PRO A 87 13.30 -21.29 -6.39
N SER A 88 13.86 -21.00 -7.57
CA SER A 88 14.09 -19.61 -7.99
C SER A 88 12.78 -18.88 -8.29
N LEU A 89 11.79 -19.56 -8.87
CA LEU A 89 10.44 -19.01 -9.04
C LEU A 89 9.75 -18.78 -7.70
N ALA A 90 9.90 -19.70 -6.74
CA ALA A 90 9.39 -19.52 -5.38
C ALA A 90 10.00 -18.28 -4.70
N ILE A 91 11.31 -18.07 -4.85
CA ILE A 91 11.99 -16.87 -4.35
C ILE A 91 11.46 -15.60 -5.02
N ALA A 92 11.23 -15.62 -6.34
CA ALA A 92 10.66 -14.49 -7.06
C ALA A 92 9.24 -14.15 -6.57
N ALA A 93 8.39 -15.17 -6.37
CA ALA A 93 7.06 -15.00 -5.80
C ALA A 93 7.11 -14.41 -4.37
N ALA A 94 8.04 -14.87 -3.54
CA ALA A 94 8.24 -14.33 -2.19
C ALA A 94 8.68 -12.86 -2.21
N LYS A 95 9.52 -12.45 -3.18
CA LYS A 95 9.89 -11.04 -3.36
C LYS A 95 8.69 -10.18 -3.74
N LEU A 96 7.83 -10.67 -4.63
CA LEU A 96 6.59 -9.97 -4.99
C LEU A 96 5.65 -9.85 -3.80
N ALA A 97 5.44 -10.93 -3.04
CA ALA A 97 4.63 -10.91 -1.82
C ALA A 97 5.14 -9.88 -0.79
N ARG A 98 6.47 -9.81 -0.61
CA ARG A 98 7.10 -8.80 0.25
C ARG A 98 6.83 -7.37 -0.25
N ALA A 99 6.94 -7.13 -1.56
CA ALA A 99 6.66 -5.81 -2.14
C ALA A 99 5.20 -5.40 -1.91
N ASN A 100 4.26 -6.33 -2.09
CA ASN A 100 2.83 -6.08 -1.83
C ASN A 100 2.55 -5.80 -0.36
N ALA A 101 3.14 -6.58 0.57
CA ALA A 101 2.99 -6.32 2.00
C ALA A 101 3.55 -4.94 2.40
N SER A 102 4.65 -4.50 1.79
CA SER A 102 5.16 -3.13 1.99
C SER A 102 4.17 -2.07 1.49
N LEU A 103 3.52 -2.30 0.34
CA LEU A 103 2.48 -1.41 -0.18
C LEU A 103 1.26 -1.36 0.74
N GLU A 104 0.80 -2.51 1.23
CA GLU A 104 -0.33 -2.62 2.16
C GLU A 104 -0.04 -1.87 3.47
N ASN A 105 1.18 -1.97 4.01
CA ASN A 105 1.56 -1.22 5.21
C ASN A 105 1.48 0.30 5.01
N VAL A 106 2.00 0.79 3.87
CA VAL A 106 1.93 2.22 3.53
C VAL A 106 0.49 2.67 3.36
N GLN A 107 -0.34 1.85 2.70
CA GLN A 107 -1.75 2.15 2.50
C GLN A 107 -2.52 2.13 3.84
N GLY A 108 -2.27 1.14 4.71
CA GLY A 108 -2.84 1.07 6.04
C GLY A 108 -2.47 2.27 6.93
N ALA A 109 -1.22 2.75 6.83
CA ALA A 109 -0.76 3.95 7.55
C ALA A 109 -1.46 5.24 7.09
N SER A 110 -2.05 5.25 5.89
CA SER A 110 -2.85 6.38 5.38
C SER A 110 -4.33 6.35 5.80
N LEU A 111 -4.76 5.28 6.47
CA LEU A 111 -6.12 5.12 6.98
C LEU A 111 -6.22 5.49 8.47
N PRO A 112 -7.42 5.87 8.97
CA PRO A 112 -7.66 6.03 10.40
C PRO A 112 -7.36 4.73 11.17
N THR A 113 -6.69 4.85 12.30
CA THR A 113 -6.37 3.71 13.17
C THR A 113 -7.35 3.63 14.33
N VAL A 114 -7.73 2.40 14.70
CA VAL A 114 -8.54 2.13 15.89
C VAL A 114 -7.73 1.18 16.78
N GLY A 115 -7.50 1.59 18.01
CA GLY A 115 -6.79 0.78 19.02
C GLY A 115 -7.63 0.63 20.28
N LEU A 116 -7.49 -0.50 20.96
CA LEU A 116 -8.05 -0.75 22.28
C LEU A 116 -6.92 -1.19 23.20
N SER A 117 -6.77 -0.53 24.34
CA SER A 117 -5.79 -0.87 25.37
C SER A 117 -6.47 -0.96 26.74
N ALA A 118 -5.95 -1.86 27.59
CA ALA A 118 -6.38 -2.03 28.97
C ALA A 118 -5.17 -2.39 29.82
N ASP A 119 -4.96 -1.65 30.91
CA ASP A 119 -3.79 -1.80 31.78
C ASP A 119 -4.22 -1.90 33.24
N ALA A 120 -3.57 -2.78 34.01
CA ALA A 120 -3.78 -2.94 35.45
C ALA A 120 -2.43 -3.08 36.18
N THR A 121 -2.08 -2.08 36.98
CA THR A 121 -0.80 -2.03 37.70
C THR A 121 -1.02 -2.18 39.21
N ARG A 122 -0.29 -3.11 39.85
CA ARG A 122 -0.29 -3.26 41.31
C ARG A 122 1.14 -3.17 41.83
N GLN A 123 1.44 -2.09 42.56
CA GLN A 123 2.72 -1.91 43.25
C GLN A 123 2.56 -2.17 44.75
N HIS A 124 3.53 -2.88 45.33
CA HIS A 124 3.67 -3.07 46.77
C HIS A 124 4.93 -2.33 47.19
N TYR A 125 4.77 -1.22 47.91
CA TYR A 125 5.88 -0.62 48.63
C TYR A 125 5.96 -1.33 49.98
N THR A 126 7.06 -2.04 50.23
CA THR A 126 7.35 -2.54 51.57
C THR A 126 7.68 -1.33 52.45
N GLU A 127 7.16 -1.34 53.68
CA GLU A 127 7.35 -0.28 54.67
C GLU A 127 8.80 -0.16 55.19
N ASN A 128 9.67 -1.08 54.78
CA ASN A 128 11.11 -1.04 55.02
C ASN A 128 11.83 -0.92 53.67
N GLY A 129 12.54 0.19 53.48
CA GLY A 129 13.45 0.42 52.35
C GLY A 129 14.75 -0.37 52.47
#